data_AF-A0A3E2TJ37-F1
#
_entry.id   AF-A0A3E2TJ37-F1
#
_cell.length_a   1.000
_cell.length_b   1.000
_cell.length_c   1.000
_cell.angle_alpha   90.00
_cell.angle_beta   90.00
_cell.angle_gamma   90.00
#
_symmetry.space_group_name_H-M   'P 1'
#
loop_
_entity.id
_entity.type
_entity.pdbx_description
1 polymer ?
#
loop_
_entity_poly.entity_id
_entity_poly.type
_entity_poly.pdbx_seq_one_letter_code
_entity_poly.pdbx_strand_id
1 'polypeptide(L)'
;MLYELTNKKDEESYTVHVLNSTKVCSLEKIDFGVASQDVASTGSGEYYLYNMEKQERSEQKYSRIGSLGDGKIYGKKEGGIDIFDTDGNLINSFELTGYDDFSKVGEMFVVQYGQTYRVYNENGDKHIEYIMKMERNLLERDI
;
A
#
# COMPACT_ATOMS: atom_id res chain seq x y z
N MET A 1 20.46 1.96 25.83
CA MET A 1 19.24 2.74 25.61
C MET A 1 18.11 1.73 25.43
N LEU A 2 17.31 1.51 26.47
CA LEU A 2 16.19 0.57 26.47
C LEU A 2 14.95 1.38 26.07
N TYR A 3 14.38 1.15 24.89
CA TYR A 3 13.07 1.73 24.55
C TYR A 3 12.00 0.80 25.10
N GLU A 4 11.19 1.28 26.04
CA GLU A 4 10.03 0.53 26.54
C GLU A 4 8.85 0.78 25.58
N LEU A 5 8.67 -0.13 24.62
CA LEU A 5 7.49 -0.16 23.76
C LEU A 5 6.31 -0.73 24.58
N THR A 6 5.48 0.15 25.12
CA THR A 6 4.24 -0.24 25.81
C THR A 6 3.07 -0.16 24.83
N ASN A 7 2.60 -1.32 24.35
CA ASN A 7 1.27 -1.43 23.72
C ASN A 7 0.30 -1.84 24.84
N LYS A 8 -0.62 -0.96 25.24
CA LYS A 8 -1.61 -1.26 26.28
C LYS A 8 -2.80 -1.99 25.68
N LYS A 9 -3.35 -2.95 26.41
CA LYS A 9 -4.46 -3.82 25.94
C LYS A 9 -5.73 -3.06 25.57
N ASP A 10 -5.95 -1.89 26.18
CA ASP A 10 -7.18 -1.11 26.04
C ASP A 10 -6.99 0.15 25.18
N GLU A 11 -5.82 0.35 24.56
CA GLU A 11 -5.51 1.49 23.69
C GLU A 11 -5.09 1.01 22.30
N GLU A 12 -5.54 1.69 21.26
CA GLU A 12 -5.05 1.41 19.90
C GLU A 12 -3.60 1.86 19.77
N SER A 13 -2.75 1.00 19.20
CA SER A 13 -1.33 1.28 18.98
C SER A 13 -1.01 1.28 17.49
N TYR A 14 -0.02 2.09 17.11
CA TYR A 14 0.33 2.32 15.73
C TYR A 14 1.84 2.37 15.51
N THR A 15 2.31 1.80 14.39
CA THR A 15 3.62 2.08 13.82
C THR A 15 3.49 3.27 12.89
N VAL A 16 4.39 4.25 13.03
CA VAL A 16 4.45 5.42 12.15
C VAL A 16 5.41 5.15 11.01
N HIS A 17 4.93 5.32 9.78
CA HIS A 17 5.73 5.24 8.56
C HIS A 17 5.88 6.63 7.96
N VAL A 18 7.13 7.07 7.81
CA VAL A 18 7.46 8.36 7.20
C VAL A 18 7.27 8.26 5.68
N LEU A 19 6.55 9.23 5.13
CA LEU A 19 6.29 9.36 3.69
C LEU A 19 7.21 10.45 3.10
N ASN A 20 7.08 10.72 1.80
CA ASN A 20 7.69 11.88 1.15
C ASN A 20 7.02 13.22 1.51
N SER A 21 6.52 13.35 2.74
CA SER A 21 5.81 14.52 3.26
C SER A 21 6.26 14.85 4.67
N THR A 22 6.26 16.14 5.00
CA THR A 22 6.46 16.66 6.37
C THR A 22 5.14 16.95 7.09
N LYS A 23 3.98 16.79 6.43
CA LYS A 23 2.66 17.09 6.99
C LYS A 23 1.81 15.85 7.23
N VAL A 24 1.99 14.82 6.42
CA VAL A 24 1.27 13.55 6.56
C VAL A 24 2.20 12.37 6.69
N CYS A 25 1.77 11.39 7.46
CA CYS A 25 2.42 10.09 7.59
C CYS A 25 1.40 8.96 7.45
N SER A 26 1.89 7.73 7.36
CA SER A 26 1.03 6.55 7.44
C SER A 26 1.10 5.96 8.85
N LEU A 27 -0.06 5.62 9.40
CA LEU A 27 -0.19 4.88 10.64
C LEU A 27 -0.61 3.44 10.32
N GLU A 28 0.22 2.47 10.65
CA GLU A 28 -0.11 1.05 10.60
C GLU A 28 -0.60 0.59 11.96
N LYS A 29 -1.80 0.02 12.05
CA LYS A 29 -2.35 -0.48 13.31
C LYS A 29 -1.60 -1.72 13.77
N ILE A 30 -1.16 -1.72 15.02
CA ILE A 30 -0.46 -2.83 15.66
C ILE A 30 -1.45 -3.56 16.58
N ASP A 31 -1.54 -4.87 16.42
CA ASP A 31 -2.31 -5.71 17.34
C ASP A 31 -1.62 -5.81 18.71
N PHE A 32 -2.41 -5.83 19.77
CA PHE A 32 -1.89 -5.96 21.13
C PHE A 32 -0.99 -7.20 21.29
N GLY A 33 0.16 -7.03 21.94
CA GLY A 33 1.14 -8.10 22.17
C GLY A 33 2.17 -8.30 21.06
N VAL A 34 2.07 -7.57 19.95
CA VAL A 34 3.04 -7.58 18.85
C VAL A 34 4.05 -6.44 19.05
N ALA A 35 4.87 -6.52 20.11
CA ALA A 35 6.00 -5.62 20.32
C ALA A 35 7.26 -6.17 19.62
N SER A 36 7.86 -5.34 18.78
CA SER A 36 8.80 -5.66 17.69
C SER A 36 10.03 -6.52 18.04
N GLN A 37 10.18 -7.66 17.35
CA GLN A 37 11.48 -8.23 16.97
C GLN A 37 11.57 -8.20 15.44
N ASP A 38 12.38 -7.29 14.87
CA ASP A 38 12.90 -7.36 13.49
C ASP A 38 11.95 -7.87 12.38
N VAL A 39 10.74 -7.30 12.24
CA VAL A 39 9.88 -7.57 11.07
C VAL A 39 9.59 -6.27 10.33
N ALA A 40 9.75 -6.29 9.01
CA ALA A 40 9.48 -5.17 8.09
C ALA A 40 7.99 -4.75 8.01
N SER A 41 7.11 -5.45 8.73
CA SER A 41 5.66 -5.23 8.82
C SER A 41 5.21 -5.78 10.18
N THR A 42 4.68 -4.94 11.07
CA THR A 42 4.32 -5.32 12.45
C THR A 42 2.82 -5.26 12.72
N GLY A 43 1.98 -4.92 11.73
CA GLY A 43 0.56 -4.69 11.91
C GLY A 43 -0.39 -5.65 11.19
N SER A 44 -1.68 -5.45 11.44
CA SER A 44 -2.82 -6.20 10.89
C SER A 44 -3.06 -6.00 9.38
N GLY A 45 -2.13 -5.33 8.68
CA GLY A 45 -2.31 -4.88 7.29
C GLY A 45 -3.29 -3.71 7.16
N GLU A 46 -3.58 -3.02 8.26
CA GLU A 46 -4.51 -1.89 8.34
C GLU A 46 -3.74 -0.57 8.50
N TYR A 47 -3.85 0.30 7.50
CA TYR A 47 -3.15 1.56 7.42
C TYR A 47 -4.13 2.73 7.34
N TYR A 48 -3.68 3.88 7.85
CA TYR A 48 -4.43 5.13 7.82
C TYR A 48 -3.52 6.30 7.44
N LEU A 49 -4.08 7.28 6.76
CA LEU A 49 -3.40 8.54 6.51
C LEU A 49 -3.57 9.43 7.74
N TYR A 50 -2.50 10.01 8.25
CA TYR A 50 -2.55 10.88 9.43
C TYR A 50 -1.99 12.25 9.10
N ASN A 51 -2.78 13.28 9.39
CA ASN A 51 -2.37 14.67 9.26
C ASN A 51 -1.77 15.14 10.60
N MET A 52 -0.46 15.43 10.59
CA MET A 52 0.29 15.78 11.79
C MET A 52 -0.03 17.20 12.29
N GLU A 53 -0.48 18.10 11.42
CA GLU A 53 -0.83 19.48 11.80
C GLU A 53 -2.20 19.52 12.51
N LYS A 54 -3.18 18.82 11.95
CA LYS A 54 -4.54 18.70 12.52
C LYS A 54 -4.62 17.68 13.64
N GLN A 55 -3.63 16.79 13.73
CA GLN A 55 -3.61 15.63 14.62
C GLN A 55 -4.78 14.67 14.40
N GLU A 56 -5.20 14.53 13.15
CA GLU A 56 -6.37 13.75 12.75
C GLU A 56 -5.98 12.62 11.80
N ARG A 57 -6.60 11.46 12.01
CA ARG A 57 -6.46 10.27 11.16
C ARG A 57 -7.63 10.18 10.20
N SER A 58 -7.40 9.68 8.98
CA SER A 58 -8.46 9.34 8.05
C SER A 58 -9.42 8.30 8.64
N GLU A 59 -10.71 8.43 8.30
CA GLU A 59 -11.70 7.37 8.53
C GLU A 59 -11.49 6.20 7.57
N GLN A 60 -11.08 6.50 6.33
CA GLN A 60 -10.78 5.48 5.33
C GLN A 60 -9.60 4.62 5.79
N LYS A 61 -9.86 3.31 5.77
CA LYS A 61 -8.86 2.25 5.96
C LYS A 61 -8.19 1.90 4.64
N TYR A 62 -6.88 1.71 4.69
CA TYR A 62 -6.06 1.27 3.57
C TYR A 62 -5.40 -0.07 3.91
N SER A 63 -5.17 -0.86 2.88
CA SER A 63 -4.33 -2.07 2.94
C SER A 63 -2.85 -1.76 2.77
N ARG A 64 -2.53 -0.57 2.24
CA ARG A 64 -1.16 -0.05 2.14
C ARG A 64 -1.21 1.45 1.89
N ILE A 65 -0.27 2.19 2.46
CA ILE A 65 0.01 3.58 2.09
C ILE A 65 1.51 3.70 1.78
N GLY A 66 1.86 4.52 0.79
CA GLY A 66 3.26 4.79 0.51
C GLY A 66 3.47 5.97 -0.42
N SER A 67 4.72 6.38 -0.57
CA SER A 67 5.11 7.41 -1.53
C SER A 67 4.98 6.87 -2.96
N LEU A 68 4.35 7.65 -3.84
CA LEU A 68 4.26 7.32 -5.26
C LEU A 68 5.48 7.80 -6.04
N GLY A 69 5.96 9.02 -5.74
CA GLY A 69 6.91 9.78 -6.53
C GLY A 69 6.38 11.21 -6.72
N ASP A 70 7.19 12.15 -7.22
CA ASP A 70 6.75 13.51 -7.59
C ASP A 70 5.82 14.25 -6.60
N GLY A 71 6.11 14.14 -5.30
CA GLY A 71 5.31 14.80 -4.26
C GLY A 71 3.91 14.20 -4.06
N LYS A 72 3.71 12.94 -4.46
CA LYS A 72 2.44 12.23 -4.31
C LYS A 72 2.57 11.02 -3.40
N ILE A 73 1.44 10.70 -2.77
CA ILE A 73 1.23 9.57 -1.88
C ILE A 73 0.08 8.74 -2.44
N TYR A 74 0.16 7.41 -2.36
CA TYR A 74 -0.96 6.54 -2.69
C TYR A 74 -1.46 5.79 -1.47
N GLY A 75 -2.76 5.57 -1.41
CA GLY A 75 -3.43 4.69 -0.47
C GLY A 75 -4.18 3.59 -1.22
N LYS A 76 -3.79 2.34 -1.04
CA LYS A 76 -4.50 1.17 -1.61
C LYS A 76 -5.67 0.80 -0.72
N LYS A 77 -6.90 0.98 -1.21
CA LYS A 77 -8.14 0.62 -0.51
C LYS A 77 -8.77 -0.64 -1.12
N GLU A 78 -9.80 -1.14 -0.45
CA GLU A 78 -10.63 -2.18 -1.07
C GLU A 78 -11.24 -1.63 -2.37
N GLY A 79 -11.05 -2.36 -3.46
CA GLY A 79 -11.60 -1.99 -4.76
C GLY A 79 -10.95 -0.80 -5.46
N GLY A 80 -9.82 -0.27 -4.99
CA GLY A 80 -9.18 0.84 -5.70
C GLY A 80 -7.97 1.49 -5.03
N ILE A 81 -7.59 2.65 -5.56
CA ILE A 81 -6.45 3.45 -5.13
C ILE A 81 -6.87 4.90 -5.02
N ASP A 82 -6.50 5.52 -3.90
CA ASP A 82 -6.52 6.97 -3.69
C ASP A 82 -5.12 7.54 -3.88
N ILE A 83 -5.04 8.72 -4.49
CA ILE A 83 -3.81 9.48 -4.67
C ILE A 83 -3.98 10.82 -3.95
N PHE A 84 -2.97 11.17 -3.16
CA PHE A 84 -2.90 12.39 -2.37
C PHE A 84 -1.69 13.22 -2.77
N ASP A 85 -1.80 14.54 -2.59
CA ASP A 85 -0.63 15.42 -2.53
C ASP A 85 0.12 15.26 -1.18
N THR A 86 1.27 15.93 -1.03
CA THR A 86 2.03 15.91 0.23
C THR A 86 1.33 16.60 1.40
N ASP A 87 0.27 17.37 1.17
CA ASP A 87 -0.51 18.02 2.22
C ASP A 87 -1.63 17.10 2.74
N GLY A 88 -1.84 15.95 2.09
CA GLY A 88 -2.87 14.97 2.43
C GLY A 88 -4.21 15.21 1.75
N ASN A 89 -4.28 16.10 0.76
CA ASN A 89 -5.49 16.32 0.00
C ASN A 89 -5.63 15.24 -1.07
N LEU A 90 -6.83 14.67 -1.20
CA LEU A 90 -7.14 13.72 -2.26
C LEU A 90 -7.12 14.45 -3.60
N ILE A 91 -6.23 14.04 -4.50
CA ILE A 91 -6.11 14.60 -5.86
C ILE A 91 -6.68 13.68 -6.93
N ASN A 92 -6.72 12.37 -6.67
CA ASN A 92 -7.37 11.40 -7.57
C ASN A 92 -7.82 10.14 -6.81
N SER A 93 -8.79 9.43 -7.37
CA SER A 93 -9.21 8.10 -6.91
C SER A 93 -9.68 7.30 -8.11
N PHE A 94 -9.24 6.05 -8.23
CA PHE A 94 -9.69 5.16 -9.29
C PHE A 94 -9.92 3.74 -8.79
N GLU A 95 -10.85 3.05 -9.44
CA GLU A 95 -11.27 1.70 -9.08
C GLU A 95 -10.37 0.63 -9.70
N LEU A 96 -10.07 -0.38 -8.90
CA LEU A 96 -9.41 -1.62 -9.30
C LEU A 96 -10.11 -2.75 -8.54
N THR A 97 -11.04 -3.42 -9.21
CA THR A 97 -11.83 -4.53 -8.62
C THR A 97 -11.50 -5.86 -9.28
N GLY A 98 -11.62 -6.95 -8.54
CA GLY A 98 -11.48 -8.31 -9.08
C GLY A 98 -10.07 -8.71 -9.54
N TYR A 99 -9.03 -8.09 -8.98
CA TYR A 99 -7.65 -8.47 -9.24
C TYR A 99 -7.15 -9.51 -8.23
N ASP A 100 -6.18 -10.31 -8.65
CA ASP A 100 -5.56 -11.35 -7.83
C ASP A 100 -4.37 -10.81 -7.03
N ASP A 101 -3.56 -9.95 -7.66
CA ASP A 101 -2.38 -9.36 -7.03
C ASP A 101 -2.13 -7.91 -7.47
N PHE A 102 -1.39 -7.18 -6.65
CA PHE A 102 -1.07 -5.77 -6.82
C PHE A 102 0.37 -5.48 -6.39
N SER A 103 1.10 -4.76 -7.23
CA SER A 103 2.43 -4.23 -6.93
C SER A 103 2.59 -2.79 -7.40
N LYS A 104 3.36 -2.00 -6.66
CA LYS A 104 3.81 -0.67 -7.10
C LYS A 104 5.24 -0.79 -7.63
N VAL A 105 5.50 -0.31 -8.84
CA VAL A 105 6.83 -0.27 -9.45
C VAL A 105 7.10 1.15 -9.92
N GLY A 106 8.04 1.85 -9.27
CA GLY A 106 8.21 3.28 -9.50
C GLY A 106 6.92 4.04 -9.23
N GLU A 107 6.47 4.82 -10.20
CA GLU A 107 5.23 5.62 -10.16
C GLU A 107 4.01 4.90 -10.78
N MET A 108 4.15 3.61 -11.10
CA MET A 108 3.10 2.82 -11.74
C MET A 108 2.56 1.73 -10.84
N PHE A 109 1.32 1.34 -11.14
CA PHE A 109 0.61 0.26 -10.48
C PHE A 109 0.47 -0.92 -11.42
N VAL A 110 1.01 -2.07 -11.01
CA VAL A 110 0.93 -3.33 -11.74
C VAL A 110 -0.10 -4.21 -11.05
N VAL A 111 -1.10 -4.64 -11.81
CA VAL A 111 -2.27 -5.37 -11.30
C VAL A 111 -2.45 -6.66 -12.08
N GLN A 112 -2.56 -7.79 -11.37
CA GLN A 112 -2.74 -9.10 -11.97
C GLN A 112 -4.22 -9.48 -12.02
N TYR A 113 -4.66 -9.96 -13.18
CA TYR A 113 -5.98 -10.52 -13.45
C TYR A 113 -5.81 -11.88 -14.15
N GLY A 114 -5.82 -12.96 -13.38
CA GLY A 114 -5.49 -14.30 -13.83
C GLY A 114 -4.08 -14.37 -14.40
N GLN A 115 -3.97 -14.60 -15.72
CA GLN A 115 -2.70 -14.66 -16.45
C GLN A 115 -2.29 -13.32 -17.09
N THR A 116 -3.12 -12.29 -16.93
CA THR A 116 -2.93 -10.99 -17.54
C THR A 116 -2.46 -9.98 -16.50
N TYR A 117 -1.52 -9.13 -16.87
CA TYR A 117 -1.06 -8.01 -16.05
C TYR A 117 -1.42 -6.70 -16.73
N ARG A 118 -1.97 -5.77 -15.96
CA ARG A 118 -2.32 -4.42 -16.42
C ARG A 118 -1.50 -3.40 -15.64
N VAL A 119 -0.98 -2.42 -16.35
CA VAL A 119 -0.20 -1.33 -15.76
C VAL A 119 -1.00 -0.05 -15.83
N TYR A 120 -1.17 0.60 -14.68
CA TYR A 120 -1.90 1.86 -14.53
C TYR A 120 -0.95 2.97 -14.08
N ASN A 121 -1.15 4.18 -14.60
CA ASN A 121 -0.51 5.38 -14.09
C ASN A 121 -1.26 5.93 -12.86
N GLU A 122 -0.79 7.04 -12.31
CA GLU A 122 -1.42 7.77 -11.20
C GLU A 122 -2.82 8.31 -11.49
N ASN A 123 -3.18 8.46 -12.76
CA ASN A 123 -4.51 8.90 -13.19
C ASN A 123 -5.52 7.74 -13.24
N GLY A 124 -5.04 6.49 -13.15
CA GLY A 124 -5.86 5.30 -13.38
C GLY A 124 -5.98 4.92 -14.86
N ASP A 125 -5.23 5.57 -15.76
CA ASP A 125 -5.20 5.20 -17.17
C ASP A 125 -4.41 3.91 -17.36
N LYS A 126 -5.00 2.94 -18.05
CA LYS A 126 -4.30 1.72 -18.47
C LYS A 126 -3.26 2.07 -19.53
N HIS A 127 -1.99 1.87 -19.21
CA HIS A 127 -0.88 2.17 -20.10
C HIS A 127 -0.52 0.96 -20.98
N ILE A 128 -0.45 -0.25 -20.40
CA ILE A 128 -0.03 -1.48 -21.11
C ILE A 128 -0.75 -2.71 -20.53
N GLU A 129 -0.99 -3.72 -21.37
CA GLU A 129 -1.52 -5.04 -20.98
C GLU A 129 -0.56 -6.14 -21.47
N TYR A 130 -0.05 -6.96 -20.56
CA TYR A 130 0.82 -8.11 -20.84
C TYR A 130 0.08 -9.42 -20.56
N ILE A 131 0.15 -10.38 -21.47
CA ILE A 131 -0.30 -11.77 -21.23
C ILE A 131 0.94 -12.61 -20.94
N MET A 132 1.06 -13.16 -19.73
CA MET A 132 2.10 -14.15 -19.46
C MET A 132 1.71 -15.46 -20.14
N LYS A 133 2.28 -15.74 -21.31
CA LYS A 133 2.29 -17.11 -21.86
C LYS A 133 3.25 -17.92 -21.00
N MET A 134 2.72 -18.81 -20.16
CA MET A 134 3.54 -19.90 -19.62
C MET A 134 3.90 -20.82 -20.79
N GLU A 135 5.10 -20.66 -21.34
CA GLU A 135 5.73 -21.73 -22.11
C GLU A 135 5.98 -22.89 -21.14
N ARG A 136 5.03 -23.83 -21.06
CA ARG A 136 5.36 -25.17 -20.58
C ARG A 136 6.42 -25.69 -21.54
N ASN A 137 7.67 -25.76 -21.08
CA ASN A 137 8.63 -26.71 -21.64
C ASN A 137 8.02 -28.10 -21.49
N LEU A 138 7.30 -28.55 -22.52
CA LEU A 138 7.09 -29.96 -22.75
C LEU A 138 8.48 -30.52 -22.98
N LEU A 139 9.02 -31.21 -21.97
CA LEU A 139 10.12 -32.12 -22.15
C LEU A 139 9.60 -33.34 -22.93
N GLU A 140 9.12 -33.11 -24.15
CA GLU A 140 9.09 -34.13 -25.19
C GLU A 140 10.53 -34.26 -25.69
N ARG A 141 11.31 -35.02 -24.91
CA ARG A 141 12.33 -35.85 -25.52
C ARG A 141 11.92 -37.28 -25.24
N ASP A 142 11.29 -37.87 -26.24
CA ASP A 142 11.39 -39.29 -26.52
C ASP A 142 12.79 -39.81 -26.13
N ILE A 143 12.85 -40.62 -25.07
CA ILE A 143 13.78 -41.75 -24.93
C ILE A 143 13.03 -42.88 -24.22
#